data_AF-A0A1B8ET61-F1
#
_entry.id   AF-A0A1B8ET61-F1
#
_cell.length_a   1.000
_cell.length_b   1.000
_cell.length_c   1.000
_cell.angle_alpha   90.00
_cell.angle_beta   90.00
_cell.angle_gamma   90.00
#
_symmetry.space_group_name_H-M   'P 1'
#
loop_
_entity.id
_entity.type
_entity.pdbx_description
1 polymer ?
#
loop_
_entity_poly.entity_id
_entity_poly.type
_entity_poly.pdbx_seq_one_letter_code
_entity_poly.pdbx_strand_id
1 'polypeptide(L)'
;MPDSLPLLKKSTTLDEALKEDANILQELSYPEKRLDFFFYLFQNRAEIETIVSFHLGVSKHFCKVAADFKEWVHGSFNACIPAYIDSLAKTVKKVFIRFPLPYKVGESQYPGNAVEKLRSEVSTYIWMQINCPSIPIPCLRGFGFPGGQTFTAPQNAPPFARILSFFRRRARDLRYGPFVLMFTDFHPSNIFVDSDWNITSIIDLEWVCARPIEMLHPPYWLTSCSLDGLDEEYLEEYTSVHAEFVKAFEVEERSFKGGDSPYTHIMRKGWELGTYWFTAALDCPNGMFNLYLSHIQSRFTNPVEAGADFDRIMSTYWSTNTAEFIAAKLEEKEAYIGQLRKKFIVEAAE
;
A
#
# COMPACT_ATOMS: atom_id res chain seq x y z
N MET A 1 -27.22 -21.76 -15.79
CA MET A 1 -26.83 -21.28 -14.45
C MET A 1 -25.48 -20.62 -14.63
N PRO A 2 -25.22 -19.41 -14.12
CA PRO A 2 -23.85 -18.93 -14.11
C PRO A 2 -23.11 -19.75 -13.06
N ASP A 3 -22.29 -20.70 -13.50
CA ASP A 3 -21.45 -21.52 -12.62
C ASP A 3 -20.40 -20.66 -11.86
N SER A 4 -20.26 -19.39 -12.25
CA SER A 4 -19.36 -18.41 -11.65
C SER A 4 -19.99 -17.02 -11.58
N LEU A 5 -19.66 -16.25 -10.55
CA LEU A 5 -20.06 -14.86 -10.38
C LEU A 5 -18.91 -13.91 -10.73
N PRO A 6 -19.18 -12.71 -11.26
CA PRO A 6 -18.14 -11.77 -11.66
C PRO A 6 -17.51 -11.06 -10.45
N LEU A 7 -16.18 -10.99 -10.44
CA LEU A 7 -15.38 -10.06 -9.66
C LEU A 7 -14.85 -8.97 -10.59
N LEU A 8 -14.06 -8.02 -10.06
CA LEU A 8 -13.53 -6.91 -10.87
C LEU A 8 -12.57 -7.34 -11.99
N LYS A 9 -11.83 -8.43 -11.79
CA LYS A 9 -10.74 -8.88 -12.70
C LYS A 9 -10.93 -10.29 -13.26
N LYS A 10 -11.70 -11.12 -12.56
CA LYS A 10 -11.95 -12.53 -12.87
C LYS A 10 -13.39 -12.87 -12.52
N SER A 11 -13.88 -14.06 -12.89
CA SER A 11 -15.05 -14.65 -12.23
C SER A 11 -14.58 -15.65 -11.17
N THR A 12 -15.49 -16.05 -10.28
CA THR A 12 -15.21 -17.07 -9.26
C THR A 12 -16.41 -17.98 -9.11
N THR A 13 -16.16 -19.28 -8.98
CA THR A 13 -17.16 -20.28 -8.57
C THR A 13 -17.33 -20.28 -7.05
N LEU A 14 -18.38 -20.93 -6.55
CA LEU A 14 -18.57 -21.09 -5.10
C LEU A 14 -17.44 -21.91 -4.46
N ASP A 15 -16.96 -22.96 -5.13
CA ASP A 15 -15.88 -23.82 -4.61
C ASP A 15 -14.56 -23.06 -4.49
N GLU A 16 -14.23 -22.24 -5.51
CA GLU A 16 -13.07 -21.34 -5.45
C GLU A 16 -13.25 -20.30 -4.34
N ALA A 17 -14.42 -19.66 -4.27
CA ALA A 17 -14.70 -18.61 -3.29
C ALA A 17 -14.62 -19.10 -1.83
N LEU A 18 -14.90 -20.39 -1.57
CA LEU A 18 -14.79 -21.00 -0.25
C LEU A 18 -13.35 -21.32 0.17
N LYS A 19 -12.40 -21.33 -0.79
CA LYS A 19 -10.98 -21.61 -0.56
C LYS A 19 -10.13 -20.35 -0.47
N GLU A 20 -10.68 -19.21 -0.86
CA GLU A 20 -10.00 -17.91 -0.82
C GLU A 20 -10.02 -17.33 0.60
N ASP A 21 -8.88 -16.82 1.06
CA ASP A 21 -8.77 -16.12 2.35
C ASP A 21 -9.36 -14.69 2.29
N ALA A 22 -9.62 -14.19 1.08
CA ALA A 22 -10.21 -12.89 0.85
C ALA A 22 -11.71 -12.85 1.18
N ASN A 23 -12.21 -11.65 1.51
CA ASN A 23 -13.65 -11.43 1.69
C ASN A 23 -14.37 -11.36 0.33
N ILE A 24 -14.64 -12.53 -0.26
CA ILE A 24 -15.30 -12.66 -1.56
C ILE A 24 -16.70 -12.02 -1.58
N LEU A 25 -17.45 -12.05 -0.47
CA LEU A 25 -18.74 -11.34 -0.40
C LEU A 25 -18.58 -9.84 -0.66
N GLN A 26 -17.53 -9.23 -0.11
CA GLN A 26 -17.21 -7.84 -0.37
C GLN A 26 -16.76 -7.64 -1.83
N GLU A 27 -15.95 -8.55 -2.38
CA GLU A 27 -15.47 -8.46 -3.75
C GLU A 27 -16.58 -8.57 -4.80
N LEU A 28 -17.55 -9.45 -4.56
CA LEU A 28 -18.76 -9.61 -5.40
C LEU A 28 -19.61 -8.33 -5.43
N SER A 29 -19.48 -7.44 -4.44
CA SER A 29 -20.18 -6.15 -4.45
C SER A 29 -19.49 -5.07 -5.29
N TYR A 30 -18.23 -5.28 -5.69
CA TYR A 30 -17.46 -4.25 -6.37
C TYR A 30 -17.85 -3.99 -7.83
N PRO A 31 -18.22 -4.98 -8.67
CA PRO A 31 -18.57 -4.73 -10.07
C PRO A 31 -19.69 -3.70 -10.24
N GLU A 32 -20.78 -3.86 -9.49
CA GLU A 32 -21.93 -2.94 -9.52
C GLU A 32 -21.52 -1.53 -9.02
N LYS A 33 -20.91 -1.45 -7.82
CA LYS A 33 -20.44 -0.18 -7.24
C LYS A 33 -19.45 0.55 -8.15
N ARG A 34 -18.62 -0.20 -8.87
CA ARG A 34 -17.71 0.35 -9.86
C ARG A 34 -18.48 0.94 -11.04
N LEU A 35 -19.44 0.22 -11.59
CA LEU A 35 -20.26 0.70 -12.70
C LEU A 35 -20.97 2.00 -12.32
N ASP A 36 -21.61 2.04 -11.15
CA ASP A 36 -22.27 3.23 -10.62
C ASP A 36 -21.32 4.42 -10.50
N PHE A 37 -20.14 4.20 -9.89
CA PHE A 37 -19.18 5.28 -9.68
C PHE A 37 -18.57 5.79 -10.99
N PHE A 38 -18.23 4.91 -11.93
CA PHE A 38 -17.70 5.30 -13.23
C PHE A 38 -18.75 6.02 -14.08
N PHE A 39 -20.01 5.58 -14.00
CA PHE A 39 -21.12 6.26 -14.66
C PHE A 39 -21.35 7.66 -14.06
N TYR A 40 -21.29 7.79 -12.73
CA TYR A 40 -21.33 9.10 -12.06
C TYR A 40 -20.22 10.02 -12.55
N LEU A 41 -18.97 9.56 -12.60
CA LEU A 41 -17.84 10.35 -13.12
C LEU A 41 -18.05 10.74 -14.58
N PHE A 42 -18.61 9.86 -15.40
CA PHE A 42 -18.88 10.11 -16.81
C PHE A 42 -19.95 11.18 -17.03
N GLN A 43 -21.02 11.16 -16.24
CA GLN A 43 -22.06 12.18 -16.25
C GLN A 43 -21.52 13.56 -15.85
N ASN A 44 -20.52 13.60 -14.96
CA ASN A 44 -19.94 14.83 -14.42
C ASN A 44 -18.65 15.29 -15.15
N ARG A 45 -18.34 14.76 -16.34
CA ARG A 45 -17.12 15.14 -17.09
C ARG A 45 -16.99 16.64 -17.35
N ALA A 46 -18.09 17.34 -17.59
CA ALA A 46 -18.06 18.78 -17.80
C ALA A 46 -17.60 19.55 -16.55
N GLU A 47 -17.87 19.03 -15.35
CA GLU A 47 -17.36 19.56 -14.09
C GLU A 47 -15.88 19.23 -13.92
N ILE A 48 -15.48 17.99 -14.23
CA ILE A 48 -14.08 17.56 -14.24
C ILE A 48 -13.24 18.46 -15.17
N GLU A 49 -13.72 18.75 -16.39
CA GLU A 49 -13.07 19.70 -17.31
C GLU A 49 -12.93 21.10 -16.69
N THR A 50 -13.92 21.54 -15.92
CA THR A 50 -13.90 22.84 -15.23
C THR A 50 -12.83 22.86 -14.14
N ILE A 51 -12.76 21.81 -13.32
CA ILE A 51 -11.76 21.67 -12.25
C ILE A 51 -10.34 21.61 -12.84
N VAL A 52 -10.12 20.79 -13.86
CA VAL A 52 -8.81 20.64 -14.51
C VAL A 52 -8.38 21.94 -15.17
N SER A 53 -9.27 22.58 -15.94
CA SER A 53 -8.96 23.86 -16.59
C SER A 53 -8.65 24.97 -15.60
N PHE A 54 -9.38 25.03 -14.48
CA PHE A 54 -9.11 25.95 -13.37
C PHE A 54 -7.69 25.76 -12.82
N HIS A 55 -7.30 24.53 -12.46
CA HIS A 55 -5.97 24.26 -11.91
C HIS A 55 -4.83 24.51 -12.91
N LEU A 56 -5.08 24.35 -14.21
CA LEU A 56 -4.09 24.61 -15.25
C LEU A 56 -4.04 26.07 -15.71
N GLY A 57 -5.00 26.90 -15.27
CA GLY A 57 -5.16 28.29 -15.71
C GLY A 57 -5.38 28.40 -17.22
N VAL A 58 -6.22 27.51 -17.78
CA VAL A 58 -6.60 27.52 -19.20
C VAL A 58 -8.11 27.70 -19.33
N SER A 59 -8.57 28.19 -20.48
CA SER A 59 -10.00 28.19 -20.77
C SER A 59 -10.53 26.75 -20.84
N LYS A 60 -11.72 26.52 -20.27
CA LYS A 60 -12.43 25.23 -20.35
C LYS A 60 -12.56 24.70 -21.77
N HIS A 61 -12.67 25.58 -22.77
CA HIS A 61 -12.77 25.19 -24.18
C HIS A 61 -11.55 24.39 -24.67
N PHE A 62 -10.38 24.60 -24.07
CA PHE A 62 -9.14 23.90 -24.41
C PHE A 62 -8.91 22.64 -23.58
N CYS A 63 -9.80 22.28 -22.65
CA CYS A 63 -9.65 21.11 -21.78
C CYS A 63 -10.76 20.11 -22.07
N LYS A 64 -10.38 18.89 -22.47
CA LYS A 64 -11.33 17.81 -22.76
C LYS A 64 -10.98 16.54 -22.02
N VAL A 65 -11.94 16.05 -21.23
CA VAL A 65 -11.81 14.75 -20.56
C VAL A 65 -12.02 13.65 -21.59
N ALA A 66 -11.24 12.58 -21.49
CA ALA A 66 -11.33 11.44 -22.39
C ALA A 66 -12.76 10.90 -22.47
N ALA A 67 -13.27 10.84 -23.70
CA ALA A 67 -14.67 10.48 -23.94
C ALA A 67 -14.91 8.97 -23.85
N ASP A 68 -13.90 8.18 -24.23
CA ASP A 68 -13.93 6.72 -24.22
C ASP A 68 -13.51 6.18 -22.83
N PHE A 69 -14.35 5.33 -22.24
CA PHE A 69 -14.05 4.64 -20.99
C PHE A 69 -12.81 3.74 -21.09
N LYS A 70 -12.43 3.29 -22.29
CA LYS A 70 -11.21 2.48 -22.49
C LYS A 70 -9.94 3.25 -22.15
N GLU A 71 -9.97 4.59 -22.21
CA GLU A 71 -8.84 5.43 -21.83
C GLU A 71 -8.75 5.66 -20.31
N TRP A 72 -9.81 5.31 -19.57
CA TRP A 72 -9.84 5.50 -18.12
C TRP A 72 -9.13 4.34 -17.46
N VAL A 73 -8.09 4.67 -16.70
CA VAL A 73 -7.27 3.69 -15.99
C VAL A 73 -7.78 3.59 -14.56
N HIS A 74 -7.69 2.41 -13.95
CA HIS A 74 -7.95 2.28 -12.52
C HIS A 74 -6.99 1.29 -11.90
N GLY A 75 -6.61 1.57 -10.66
CA GLY A 75 -5.88 0.65 -9.80
C GLY A 75 -6.83 -0.03 -8.81
N SER A 76 -6.24 -0.50 -7.72
CA SER A 76 -6.98 -1.09 -6.60
C SER A 76 -7.80 -0.06 -5.83
N PHE A 77 -7.31 1.17 -5.70
CA PHE A 77 -7.93 2.20 -4.86
C PHE A 77 -8.25 3.51 -5.58
N ASN A 78 -7.85 3.67 -6.84
CA ASN A 78 -7.99 4.94 -7.56
C ASN A 78 -8.49 4.74 -9.00
N ALA A 79 -9.31 5.66 -9.49
CA ALA A 79 -9.58 5.87 -10.90
C ALA A 79 -8.75 7.04 -11.41
N CYS A 80 -8.12 6.89 -12.57
CA CYS A 80 -7.30 7.89 -13.25
C CYS A 80 -7.95 8.22 -14.60
N ILE A 81 -8.44 9.44 -14.74
CA ILE A 81 -9.13 9.89 -15.95
C ILE A 81 -8.21 10.86 -16.70
N PRO A 82 -7.89 10.58 -17.98
CA PRO A 82 -7.11 11.50 -18.78
C PRO A 82 -7.91 12.74 -19.18
N ALA A 83 -7.26 13.91 -19.14
CA ALA A 83 -7.73 15.15 -19.72
C ALA A 83 -6.68 15.71 -20.69
N TYR A 84 -7.14 16.05 -21.89
CA TYR A 84 -6.36 16.55 -23.01
C TYR A 84 -6.46 18.07 -23.08
N ILE A 85 -5.31 18.72 -23.28
CA ILE A 85 -5.17 20.17 -23.28
C ILE A 85 -4.75 20.63 -24.68
N ASP A 86 -5.70 21.18 -25.41
CA ASP A 86 -5.48 21.73 -26.75
C ASP A 86 -5.23 23.25 -26.68
N SER A 87 -4.16 23.63 -25.98
CA SER A 87 -3.73 25.03 -25.91
C SER A 87 -2.34 25.18 -26.49
N LEU A 88 -2.17 26.12 -27.43
CA LEU A 88 -0.86 26.51 -27.97
C LEU A 88 0.02 27.19 -26.91
N ALA A 89 -0.58 27.74 -25.85
CA ALA A 89 0.13 28.45 -24.79
C ALA A 89 0.69 27.53 -23.69
N LYS A 90 0.35 26.23 -23.69
CA LYS A 90 0.81 25.27 -22.69
C LYS A 90 1.59 24.14 -23.37
N THR A 91 2.72 23.78 -22.77
CA THR A 91 3.54 22.63 -23.17
C THR A 91 2.91 21.30 -22.73
N VAL A 92 2.14 21.31 -21.65
CA VAL A 92 1.41 20.13 -21.15
C VAL A 92 0.20 19.87 -22.04
N LYS A 93 0.20 18.70 -22.70
CA LYS A 93 -0.89 18.27 -23.61
C LYS A 93 -1.84 17.24 -23.00
N LYS A 94 -1.41 16.55 -21.94
CA LYS A 94 -2.18 15.53 -21.24
C LYS A 94 -1.92 15.60 -19.75
N VAL A 95 -2.98 15.52 -18.96
CA VAL A 95 -2.93 15.36 -17.50
C VAL A 95 -3.86 14.23 -17.09
N PHE A 96 -3.66 13.71 -15.89
CA PHE A 96 -4.59 12.76 -15.27
C PHE A 96 -5.19 13.41 -14.03
N ILE A 97 -6.50 13.28 -13.88
CA ILE A 97 -7.17 13.52 -12.61
C ILE A 97 -7.40 12.16 -11.93
N ARG A 98 -7.02 12.08 -10.65
CA ARG A 98 -7.08 10.85 -9.85
C ARG A 98 -8.19 10.98 -8.82
N PHE A 99 -9.05 9.97 -8.73
CA PHE A 99 -10.15 9.88 -7.77
C PHE A 99 -9.99 8.64 -6.90
N PRO A 100 -10.07 8.74 -5.57
CA PRO A 100 -10.17 7.57 -4.72
C PRO A 100 -11.47 6.82 -5.04
N LEU A 101 -11.44 5.50 -4.99
CA LEU A 101 -12.60 4.62 -5.21
C LEU A 101 -13.36 4.46 -3.88
N PRO A 102 -14.51 5.13 -3.67
CA PRO A 102 -15.17 5.18 -2.36
C PRO A 102 -15.56 3.79 -1.83
N TYR A 103 -15.95 2.89 -2.75
CA TYR A 103 -16.32 1.52 -2.45
C TYR A 103 -15.14 0.61 -2.07
N LYS A 104 -13.89 0.99 -2.37
CA LYS A 104 -12.67 0.24 -1.99
C LYS A 104 -12.05 0.76 -0.71
N VAL A 105 -12.26 2.04 -0.38
CA VAL A 105 -11.76 2.66 0.87
C VAL A 105 -12.79 2.59 2.01
N GLY A 106 -13.97 2.02 1.77
CA GLY A 106 -15.01 1.86 2.79
C GLY A 106 -15.70 3.18 3.19
N GLU A 107 -15.75 4.16 2.29
CA GLU A 107 -16.29 5.50 2.58
C GLU A 107 -17.73 5.46 3.11
N SER A 108 -18.56 4.53 2.62
CA SER A 108 -19.94 4.39 3.08
C SER A 108 -20.06 3.86 4.51
N GLN A 109 -19.08 3.08 4.97
CA GLN A 109 -19.05 2.50 6.32
C GLN A 109 -18.32 3.43 7.29
N TYR A 110 -17.28 4.11 6.80
CA TYR A 110 -16.40 5.00 7.55
C TYR A 110 -16.19 6.29 6.76
N PRO A 111 -17.12 7.26 6.86
CA PRO A 111 -17.00 8.53 6.14
C PRO A 111 -15.71 9.28 6.48
N GLY A 112 -15.02 9.80 5.46
CA GLY A 112 -13.74 10.51 5.59
C GLY A 112 -12.52 9.69 5.16
N ASN A 113 -12.65 8.38 4.94
CA ASN A 113 -11.55 7.54 4.47
C ASN A 113 -11.00 7.98 3.12
N ALA A 114 -11.87 8.35 2.17
CA ALA A 114 -11.47 8.86 0.86
C ALA A 114 -10.69 10.19 0.98
N VAL A 115 -11.11 11.06 1.90
CA VAL A 115 -10.47 12.35 2.16
C VAL A 115 -9.10 12.16 2.81
N GLU A 116 -9.01 11.30 3.81
CA GLU A 116 -7.74 11.04 4.50
C GLU A 116 -6.70 10.41 3.58
N LYS A 117 -7.13 9.45 2.74
CA LYS A 117 -6.29 8.89 1.68
C LYS A 117 -5.74 9.97 0.75
N LEU A 118 -6.61 10.87 0.27
CA LEU A 118 -6.21 11.96 -0.61
C LEU A 118 -5.23 12.92 0.08
N ARG A 119 -5.44 13.24 1.36
CA ARG A 119 -4.53 14.10 2.15
C ARG A 119 -3.14 13.50 2.27
N SER A 120 -3.06 12.20 2.57
CA SER A 120 -1.79 11.49 2.68
C SER A 120 -1.00 11.57 1.37
N GLU A 121 -1.64 11.18 0.25
CA GLU A 121 -0.99 11.17 -1.06
C GLU A 121 -0.52 12.57 -1.50
N VAL A 122 -1.38 13.59 -1.38
CA VAL A 122 -1.04 14.98 -1.72
C VAL A 122 0.13 15.49 -0.87
N SER A 123 0.13 15.19 0.43
CA SER A 123 1.21 15.59 1.33
C SER A 123 2.54 14.96 0.91
N THR A 124 2.54 13.70 0.51
CA THR A 124 3.72 13.00 0.01
C THR A 124 4.24 13.64 -1.28
N TYR A 125 3.38 13.91 -2.27
CA TYR A 125 3.79 14.59 -3.51
C TYR A 125 4.49 15.92 -3.21
N ILE A 126 3.87 16.77 -2.40
CA ILE A 126 4.43 18.09 -2.05
C ILE A 126 5.78 17.93 -1.36
N TRP A 127 5.87 17.03 -0.37
CA TRP A 127 7.11 16.82 0.37
C TRP A 127 8.23 16.31 -0.54
N MET A 128 7.96 15.32 -1.39
CA MET A 128 8.96 14.73 -2.28
C MET A 128 9.43 15.70 -3.37
N GLN A 129 8.53 16.50 -3.96
CA GLN A 129 8.92 17.51 -4.95
C GLN A 129 9.85 18.58 -4.36
N ILE A 130 9.71 18.89 -3.06
CA ILE A 130 10.55 19.87 -2.37
C ILE A 130 11.88 19.26 -1.91
N ASN A 131 11.83 18.06 -1.30
CA ASN A 131 12.98 17.49 -0.59
C ASN A 131 13.75 16.45 -1.40
N CYS A 132 13.14 15.87 -2.43
CA CYS A 132 13.73 14.82 -3.27
C CYS A 132 13.58 15.14 -4.77
N PRO A 133 14.03 16.32 -5.25
CA PRO A 133 13.79 16.76 -6.63
C PRO A 133 14.50 15.90 -7.69
N SER A 134 15.49 15.09 -7.28
CA SER A 134 16.16 14.13 -8.15
C SER A 134 15.37 12.84 -8.36
N ILE A 135 14.38 12.54 -7.51
CA ILE A 135 13.52 11.36 -7.67
C ILE A 135 12.41 11.74 -8.66
N PRO A 136 12.35 11.12 -9.84
CA PRO A 136 11.35 11.46 -10.83
C PRO A 136 9.98 10.94 -10.38
N ILE A 137 9.07 11.86 -10.05
CA ILE A 137 7.67 11.58 -9.73
C ILE A 137 6.74 12.45 -10.58
N PRO A 138 5.47 12.04 -10.80
CA PRO A 138 4.51 12.89 -11.49
C PRO A 138 4.39 14.28 -10.86
N CYS A 139 4.27 15.31 -11.69
CA CYS A 139 4.07 16.67 -11.18
C CYS A 139 2.65 16.87 -10.68
N LEU A 140 2.48 17.15 -9.38
CA LEU A 140 1.19 17.55 -8.82
C LEU A 140 0.79 18.93 -9.38
N ARG A 141 -0.32 19.01 -10.12
CA ARG A 141 -0.83 20.25 -10.74
C ARG A 141 -1.86 20.98 -9.88
N GLY A 142 -2.56 20.24 -9.02
CA GLY A 142 -3.63 20.74 -8.16
C GLY A 142 -4.35 19.59 -7.48
N PHE A 143 -5.08 19.90 -6.42
CA PHE A 143 -5.92 18.96 -5.67
C PHE A 143 -7.09 19.72 -5.04
N GLY A 144 -8.15 18.99 -4.67
CA GLY A 144 -9.32 19.54 -3.99
C GLY A 144 -9.88 18.57 -2.97
N PHE A 145 -10.44 19.09 -1.87
CA PHE A 145 -11.13 18.31 -0.85
C PHE A 145 -12.63 18.64 -0.84
N PRO A 146 -13.49 17.70 -0.44
CA PRO A 146 -14.88 18.01 -0.09
C PRO A 146 -14.94 19.12 0.98
N GLY A 147 -15.70 20.19 0.73
CA GLY A 147 -15.95 21.25 1.72
C GLY A 147 -14.90 22.37 1.84
N GLY A 148 -13.86 22.41 1.01
CA GLY A 148 -13.01 23.61 0.86
C GLY A 148 -12.09 23.99 2.04
N GLN A 149 -11.74 23.08 2.95
CA GLN A 149 -10.94 23.39 4.16
C GLN A 149 -9.65 22.55 4.33
N THR A 150 -8.72 23.10 5.13
CA THR A 150 -7.37 22.60 5.49
C THR A 150 -7.19 22.52 7.01
N PHE A 151 -6.20 21.74 7.50
CA PHE A 151 -5.97 21.48 8.95
C PHE A 151 -4.58 21.94 9.44
N THR A 152 -4.54 22.26 10.74
CA THR A 152 -3.48 23.03 11.43
C THR A 152 -2.44 22.16 12.15
N ALA A 153 -1.23 22.71 12.35
CA ALA A 153 -0.01 22.01 12.75
C ALA A 153 0.09 21.58 14.25
N PRO A 154 0.95 20.59 14.58
CA PRO A 154 1.18 20.01 15.93
C PRO A 154 1.70 20.97 17.01
N GLN A 155 1.94 22.23 16.69
CA GLN A 155 2.44 23.24 17.62
C GLN A 155 1.40 23.73 18.66
N ASN A 156 0.15 23.27 18.56
CA ASN A 156 -0.92 23.58 19.51
C ASN A 156 -0.96 22.64 20.74
N ALA A 157 0.04 21.78 20.94
CA ALA A 157 0.09 20.86 22.09
C ALA A 157 0.55 21.55 23.39
N PRO A 158 0.03 21.15 24.57
CA PRO A 158 0.35 21.77 25.86
C PRO A 158 1.85 21.65 26.24
N PRO A 159 2.44 22.65 26.93
CA PRO A 159 3.88 22.68 27.27
C PRO A 159 4.37 21.47 28.08
N PHE A 160 3.52 20.91 28.95
CA PHE A 160 3.90 19.79 29.82
C PHE A 160 4.10 18.48 29.04
N ALA A 161 3.37 18.28 27.93
CA ALA A 161 3.58 17.15 27.01
C ALA A 161 4.90 17.28 26.22
N ARG A 162 5.37 18.51 25.98
CA ARG A 162 6.65 18.82 25.33
C ARG A 162 7.84 18.57 26.27
N ILE A 163 7.68 18.79 27.57
CA ILE A 163 8.70 18.53 28.59
C ILE A 163 8.79 17.03 28.93
N LEU A 164 7.67 16.32 29.02
CA LEU A 164 7.67 14.87 29.27
C LEU A 164 8.25 14.07 28.10
N SER A 165 8.07 14.54 26.86
CA SER A 165 8.70 13.96 25.67
C SER A 165 10.20 14.26 25.57
N PHE A 166 10.67 15.39 26.09
CA PHE A 166 12.09 15.74 26.17
C PHE A 166 12.88 14.79 27.07
N PHE A 167 12.34 14.40 28.24
CA PHE A 167 13.00 13.44 29.14
C PHE A 167 12.82 11.97 28.71
N ARG A 168 11.72 11.60 28.04
CA ARG A 168 11.55 10.24 27.46
C ARG A 168 12.50 9.93 26.30
N ARG A 169 13.02 10.95 25.61
CA ARG A 169 13.89 10.83 24.42
C ARG A 169 15.36 10.57 24.72
N ARG A 170 15.79 10.60 25.98
CA ARG A 170 17.23 10.60 26.34
C ARG A 170 17.79 9.26 26.84
N ALA A 171 17.04 8.16 26.71
CA ALA A 171 17.54 6.81 27.00
C ALA A 171 16.75 5.76 26.21
N ARG A 172 17.25 5.37 25.03
CA ARG A 172 16.94 4.13 24.28
C ARG A 172 17.59 4.21 22.90
N ASP A 173 18.74 3.60 22.74
CA ASP A 173 19.46 3.61 21.47
C ASP A 173 18.71 2.72 20.46
N LEU A 174 18.39 3.33 19.32
CA LEU A 174 17.80 2.76 18.09
C LEU A 174 16.28 2.51 18.04
N ARG A 175 15.53 2.35 19.14
CA ARG A 175 14.04 2.35 19.05
C ARG A 175 13.40 3.72 18.74
N TYR A 176 14.22 4.78 18.73
CA TYR A 176 13.89 6.13 18.23
C TYR A 176 14.97 6.64 17.26
N GLY A 177 15.63 5.71 16.54
CA GLY A 177 16.63 6.02 15.51
C GLY A 177 16.11 6.95 14.41
N PRO A 178 16.94 7.38 13.46
CA PRO A 178 16.48 8.27 12.40
C PRO A 178 15.29 7.62 11.68
N PHE A 179 14.16 8.34 11.62
CA PHE A 179 13.05 7.94 10.77
C PHE A 179 13.36 8.44 9.38
N VAL A 180 13.29 7.56 8.40
CA VAL A 180 13.47 7.92 7.00
C VAL A 180 12.16 7.71 6.26
N LEU A 181 11.92 8.55 5.27
CA LEU A 181 10.74 8.42 4.43
C LEU A 181 10.93 7.20 3.53
N MET A 182 10.01 6.24 3.60
CA MET A 182 10.08 4.99 2.85
C MET A 182 8.81 4.76 2.04
N PHE A 183 8.99 4.15 0.87
CA PHE A 183 7.91 3.53 0.12
C PHE A 183 7.55 2.20 0.78
N THR A 184 6.33 2.06 1.27
CA THR A 184 5.85 0.80 1.86
C THR A 184 5.27 -0.14 0.81
N ASP A 185 4.72 0.40 -0.28
CA ASP A 185 4.25 -0.34 -1.45
C ASP A 185 5.21 -0.17 -2.64
N PHE A 186 6.49 -0.40 -2.40
CA PHE A 186 7.51 -0.33 -3.43
C PHE A 186 7.49 -1.61 -4.25
N HIS A 187 6.79 -1.61 -5.39
CA HIS A 187 6.59 -2.76 -6.27
C HIS A 187 6.99 -2.41 -7.73
N PRO A 188 7.43 -3.36 -8.58
CA PRO A 188 7.88 -3.07 -9.94
C PRO A 188 6.83 -2.36 -10.80
N SER A 189 5.54 -2.64 -10.58
CA SER A 189 4.44 -1.98 -11.31
C SER A 189 4.34 -0.47 -11.05
N ASN A 190 5.02 0.04 -10.02
CA ASN A 190 5.02 1.45 -9.64
C ASN A 190 6.25 2.20 -10.20
N ILE A 191 7.12 1.52 -10.96
CA ILE A 191 8.36 2.08 -11.52
C ILE A 191 8.30 2.05 -13.05
N PHE A 192 8.38 3.22 -13.67
CA PHE A 192 8.53 3.35 -15.12
C PHE A 192 10.01 3.50 -15.48
N VAL A 193 10.41 2.82 -16.55
CA VAL A 193 11.77 2.87 -17.09
C VAL A 193 11.75 3.20 -18.59
N ASP A 194 12.83 3.80 -19.08
CA ASP A 194 13.06 3.95 -20.52
C ASP A 194 13.70 2.68 -21.14
N SER A 195 14.04 2.73 -22.42
CA SER A 195 14.66 1.61 -23.14
C SER A 195 16.04 1.21 -22.61
N ASP A 196 16.70 2.12 -21.89
CA ASP A 196 18.03 1.93 -21.32
C ASP A 196 17.94 1.59 -19.81
N TRP A 197 16.74 1.26 -19.32
CA TRP A 197 16.44 0.94 -17.92
C TRP A 197 16.63 2.09 -16.93
N ASN A 198 16.71 3.34 -17.38
CA ASN A 198 16.72 4.48 -16.46
C ASN A 198 15.32 4.69 -15.89
N ILE A 199 15.22 4.93 -14.57
CA ILE A 199 13.95 5.25 -13.92
C ILE A 199 13.45 6.61 -14.44
N THR A 200 12.29 6.61 -15.08
CA THR A 200 11.67 7.82 -15.65
C THR A 200 10.54 8.37 -14.78
N SER A 201 9.91 7.52 -13.95
CA SER A 201 8.89 7.94 -13.00
C SER A 201 8.60 6.87 -11.95
N ILE A 202 8.40 7.29 -10.69
CA ILE A 202 7.83 6.46 -9.62
C ILE A 202 6.43 6.97 -9.31
N ILE A 203 5.45 6.07 -9.27
CA ILE A 203 4.03 6.39 -9.02
C ILE A 203 3.52 5.75 -7.72
N ASP A 204 2.25 6.01 -7.42
CA ASP A 204 1.52 5.43 -6.27
C ASP A 204 2.13 5.75 -4.89
N LEU A 205 2.26 7.04 -4.61
CA LEU A 205 2.95 7.57 -3.41
C LEU A 205 2.08 7.58 -2.14
N GLU A 206 0.87 7.02 -2.21
CA GLU A 206 -0.19 7.16 -1.19
C GLU A 206 0.13 6.47 0.14
N TRP A 207 1.04 5.48 0.12
CA TRP A 207 1.43 4.69 1.29
C TRP A 207 2.83 5.05 1.83
N VAL A 208 3.49 6.04 1.24
CA VAL A 208 4.81 6.50 1.71
C VAL A 208 4.67 7.03 3.14
N CYS A 209 5.55 6.57 4.03
CA CYS A 209 5.52 6.98 5.43
C CYS A 209 6.91 7.04 6.04
N ALA A 210 7.03 7.77 7.16
CA ALA A 210 8.27 7.83 7.92
C ALA A 210 8.38 6.59 8.81
N ARG A 211 9.40 5.76 8.56
CA ARG A 211 9.64 4.50 9.28
C ARG A 211 11.01 4.51 9.96
N PRO A 212 11.19 3.75 11.05
CA PRO A 212 12.53 3.51 11.60
C PRO A 212 13.47 3.01 10.52
N ILE A 213 14.68 3.55 10.45
CA ILE A 213 15.70 3.19 9.44
C ILE A 213 15.97 1.68 9.36
N GLU A 214 15.72 0.94 10.44
CA GLU A 214 15.86 -0.52 10.51
C GLU A 214 14.85 -1.26 9.65
N MET A 215 13.78 -0.60 9.18
CA MET A 215 12.81 -1.18 8.24
C MET A 215 13.20 -0.94 6.77
N LEU A 216 14.32 -0.25 6.52
CA LEU A 216 14.83 -0.06 5.18
C LEU A 216 15.53 -1.34 4.75
N HIS A 217 14.91 -2.04 3.81
CA HIS A 217 15.42 -3.31 3.32
C HIS A 217 15.38 -3.37 1.79
N PRO A 218 16.21 -4.24 1.19
CA PRO A 218 16.07 -4.57 -0.22
C PRO A 218 14.64 -5.05 -0.53
N PRO A 219 14.10 -4.71 -1.71
CA PRO A 219 12.75 -5.15 -2.08
C PRO A 219 12.65 -6.68 -2.12
N TYR A 220 11.58 -7.23 -1.54
CA TYR A 220 11.42 -8.68 -1.48
C TYR A 220 11.26 -9.35 -2.85
N TRP A 221 10.73 -8.60 -3.82
CA TRP A 221 10.44 -9.10 -5.18
C TRP A 221 11.67 -9.17 -6.09
N LEU A 222 12.89 -8.96 -5.58
CA LEU A 222 14.13 -9.04 -6.37
C LEU A 222 14.30 -10.40 -7.06
N THR A 223 13.74 -11.48 -6.51
CA THR A 223 13.70 -12.83 -7.12
C THR A 223 12.33 -13.20 -7.70
N SER A 224 11.41 -12.24 -7.83
CA SER A 224 10.01 -12.46 -8.24
C SER A 224 9.22 -13.43 -7.35
N CYS A 225 9.71 -13.74 -6.15
CA CYS A 225 9.04 -14.58 -5.16
C CYS A 225 8.29 -13.73 -4.13
N SER A 226 7.21 -14.27 -3.56
CA SER A 226 6.52 -13.64 -2.44
C SER A 226 7.29 -13.89 -1.13
N LEU A 227 7.15 -12.97 -0.16
CA LEU A 227 7.84 -13.09 1.14
C LEU A 227 7.50 -14.38 1.89
N ASP A 228 6.25 -14.84 1.78
CA ASP A 228 5.75 -16.05 2.42
C ASP A 228 6.09 -17.35 1.65
N GLY A 229 6.62 -17.22 0.44
CA GLY A 229 7.07 -18.32 -0.42
C GLY A 229 8.58 -18.57 -0.41
N LEU A 230 9.34 -17.88 0.45
CA LEU A 230 10.79 -18.07 0.61
C LEU A 230 11.11 -19.35 1.40
N ASP A 231 10.92 -20.51 0.76
CA ASP A 231 11.44 -21.80 1.26
C ASP A 231 12.98 -21.89 1.11
N GLU A 232 13.57 -23.04 1.47
CA GLU A 232 15.04 -23.19 1.50
C GLU A 232 15.73 -22.83 0.16
N GLU A 233 15.14 -23.20 -0.98
CA GLU A 233 15.73 -22.95 -2.30
C GLU A 233 15.61 -21.47 -2.69
N TYR A 234 14.39 -20.91 -2.59
CA TYR A 234 14.17 -19.49 -2.92
C TYR A 234 14.84 -18.54 -1.92
N LEU A 235 15.06 -18.97 -0.67
CA LEU A 235 15.79 -18.21 0.32
C LEU A 235 17.28 -18.10 -0.02
N GLU A 236 17.90 -19.16 -0.54
CA GLU A 236 19.30 -19.12 -0.97
C GLU A 236 19.48 -18.15 -2.13
N GLU A 237 18.60 -18.23 -3.13
CA GLU A 237 18.57 -17.28 -4.25
C GLU A 237 18.39 -15.84 -3.76
N TYR A 238 17.38 -15.60 -2.92
CA TYR A 238 17.10 -14.26 -2.38
C TYR A 238 18.26 -13.73 -1.53
N THR A 239 18.93 -14.59 -0.76
CA THR A 239 20.12 -14.22 0.02
C THR A 239 21.25 -13.71 -0.88
N SER A 240 21.47 -14.37 -2.01
CA SER A 240 22.47 -13.96 -3.00
C SER A 240 22.14 -12.59 -3.60
N VAL A 241 20.90 -12.40 -4.07
CA VAL A 241 20.47 -11.13 -4.68
C VAL A 241 20.39 -10.00 -3.65
N HIS A 242 19.99 -10.29 -2.41
CA HIS A 242 20.05 -9.34 -1.29
C HIS A 242 21.48 -8.84 -1.07
N ALA A 243 22.48 -9.74 -1.06
CA ALA A 243 23.88 -9.36 -0.89
C ALA A 243 24.40 -8.49 -2.04
N GLU A 244 24.00 -8.80 -3.28
CA GLU A 244 24.31 -7.99 -4.46
C GLU A 244 23.70 -6.59 -4.35
N PHE A 245 22.42 -6.49 -4.01
CA PHE A 245 21.73 -5.21 -3.82
C PHE A 245 22.42 -4.36 -2.76
N VAL A 246 22.71 -4.91 -1.59
CA VAL A 246 23.36 -4.16 -0.50
C VAL A 246 24.74 -3.68 -0.93
N LYS A 247 25.48 -4.45 -1.74
CA LYS A 247 26.77 -4.03 -2.30
C LYS A 247 26.64 -2.89 -3.29
N ALA A 248 25.64 -2.93 -4.18
CA ALA A 248 25.36 -1.83 -5.10
C ALA A 248 24.94 -0.56 -4.34
N PHE A 249 24.06 -0.71 -3.34
CA PHE A 249 23.63 0.39 -2.48
C PHE A 249 24.81 1.02 -1.72
N GLU A 250 25.79 0.23 -1.30
CA GLU A 250 26.99 0.73 -0.61
C GLU A 250 27.83 1.65 -1.49
N VAL A 251 27.88 1.40 -2.81
CA VAL A 251 28.57 2.28 -3.77
C VAL A 251 27.87 3.64 -3.84
N GLU A 252 26.55 3.65 -3.90
CA GLU A 252 25.74 4.88 -3.92
C GLU A 252 25.75 5.62 -2.58
N GLU A 253 25.70 4.90 -1.47
CA GLU A 253 25.81 5.47 -0.13
C GLU A 253 27.11 6.25 0.06
N ARG A 254 28.23 5.71 -0.46
CA ARG A 254 29.54 6.37 -0.42
C ARG A 254 29.65 7.57 -1.35
N SER A 255 28.85 7.61 -2.42
CA SER A 255 28.84 8.73 -3.38
C SER A 255 28.06 9.95 -2.86
N PHE A 256 27.17 9.74 -1.88
CA PHE A 256 26.36 10.79 -1.26
C PHE A 256 27.19 11.73 -0.37
N LYS A 257 27.05 13.04 -0.57
CA LYS A 257 27.72 14.07 0.25
C LYS A 257 27.13 14.08 1.66
N GLY A 258 27.83 13.49 2.63
CA GLY A 258 27.37 13.45 4.01
C GLY A 258 28.06 12.47 4.95
N GLY A 259 28.97 11.63 4.44
CA GLY A 259 29.98 10.86 5.20
C GLY A 259 29.48 10.20 6.49
N ASP A 260 29.19 8.91 6.41
CA ASP A 260 28.66 8.03 7.47
C ASP A 260 27.13 7.90 7.53
N SER A 261 26.47 7.82 6.38
CA SER A 261 25.13 7.23 6.41
C SER A 261 25.25 5.73 6.73
N PRO A 262 24.50 5.19 7.70
CA PRO A 262 24.66 3.81 8.16
C PRO A 262 23.72 2.82 7.45
N TYR A 263 23.15 3.13 6.29
CA TYR A 263 22.09 2.33 5.67
C TYR A 263 22.56 0.90 5.40
N THR A 264 23.69 0.73 4.71
CA THR A 264 24.17 -0.62 4.39
C THR A 264 24.63 -1.37 5.62
N HIS A 265 25.24 -0.69 6.59
CA HIS A 265 25.59 -1.29 7.89
C HIS A 265 24.34 -1.79 8.63
N ILE A 266 23.27 -0.99 8.66
CA ILE A 266 21.99 -1.34 9.29
C ILE A 266 21.32 -2.50 8.56
N MET A 267 21.30 -2.50 7.22
CA MET A 267 20.76 -3.61 6.42
C MET A 267 21.49 -4.93 6.72
N ARG A 268 22.83 -4.94 6.69
CA ARG A 268 23.63 -6.14 6.99
C ARG A 268 23.40 -6.63 8.41
N LYS A 269 23.44 -5.71 9.39
CA LYS A 269 23.21 -6.05 10.80
C LYS A 269 21.78 -6.55 11.04
N GLY A 270 20.78 -5.96 10.39
CA GLY A 270 19.39 -6.39 10.46
C GLY A 270 19.18 -7.79 9.88
N TRP A 271 19.90 -8.13 8.82
CA TRP A 271 19.92 -9.47 8.22
C TRP A 271 20.57 -10.51 9.16
N GLU A 272 21.77 -10.21 9.67
CA GLU A 272 22.51 -11.07 10.61
C GLU A 272 21.69 -11.37 11.88
N LEU A 273 21.14 -10.32 12.51
CA LEU A 273 20.34 -10.44 13.73
C LEU A 273 18.95 -11.04 13.50
N GLY A 274 18.49 -11.12 12.25
CA GLY A 274 17.15 -11.58 11.89
C GLY A 274 16.05 -10.54 12.11
N THR A 275 16.40 -9.30 12.42
CA THR A 275 15.44 -8.18 12.53
C THR A 275 14.70 -7.95 11.21
N TYR A 276 15.33 -8.22 10.06
CA TYR A 276 14.69 -8.21 8.74
C TYR A 276 13.41 -9.05 8.71
N TRP A 277 13.42 -10.26 9.27
CA TRP A 277 12.26 -11.15 9.24
C TRP A 277 11.12 -10.63 10.11
N PHE A 278 11.46 -10.00 11.23
CA PHE A 278 10.47 -9.36 12.09
C PHE A 278 9.80 -8.15 11.41
N THR A 279 10.58 -7.28 10.76
CA THR A 279 10.05 -6.10 10.04
C THR A 279 9.30 -6.51 8.78
N ALA A 280 9.77 -7.52 8.04
CA ALA A 280 9.06 -8.10 6.89
C ALA A 280 7.72 -8.74 7.30
N ALA A 281 7.67 -9.43 8.45
CA ALA A 281 6.44 -9.99 8.99
C ALA A 281 5.40 -8.90 9.35
N LEU A 282 5.85 -7.73 9.81
CA LEU A 282 4.95 -6.59 10.04
C LEU A 282 4.39 -6.00 8.74
N ASP A 283 5.17 -6.05 7.65
CA ASP A 283 4.75 -5.55 6.32
C ASP A 283 3.93 -6.57 5.52
N CYS A 284 3.98 -7.84 5.90
CA CYS A 284 3.21 -8.91 5.27
C CYS A 284 2.29 -9.61 6.28
N PRO A 285 1.16 -8.99 6.69
CA PRO A 285 0.26 -9.60 7.68
C PRO A 285 -0.23 -11.00 7.31
N ASN A 286 -0.48 -11.25 6.01
CA ASN A 286 -0.91 -12.56 5.52
C ASN A 286 0.22 -13.61 5.63
N GLY A 287 1.47 -13.21 5.37
CA GLY A 287 2.65 -14.06 5.46
C GLY A 287 3.26 -14.13 6.86
N MET A 288 2.81 -13.29 7.80
CA MET A 288 3.39 -13.10 9.13
C MET A 288 3.57 -14.42 9.88
N PHE A 289 2.58 -15.30 9.81
CA PHE A 289 2.61 -16.60 10.47
C PHE A 289 3.71 -17.51 9.90
N ASN A 290 3.79 -17.64 8.58
CA ASN A 290 4.81 -18.43 7.90
C ASN A 290 6.21 -17.85 8.14
N LEU A 291 6.36 -16.52 8.04
CA LEU A 291 7.61 -15.82 8.33
C LEU A 291 8.05 -16.03 9.79
N TYR A 292 7.11 -16.03 10.73
CA TYR A 292 7.39 -16.31 12.12
C TYR A 292 7.91 -17.73 12.31
N LEU A 293 7.19 -18.74 11.81
CA LEU A 293 7.59 -20.15 11.97
C LEU A 293 8.94 -20.44 11.30
N SER A 294 9.13 -20.00 10.07
CA SER A 294 10.29 -20.35 9.25
C SER A 294 11.55 -19.58 9.65
N HIS A 295 11.44 -18.29 9.98
CA HIS A 295 12.63 -17.41 10.09
C HIS A 295 12.81 -16.71 11.43
N ILE A 296 11.76 -16.59 12.25
CA ILE A 296 11.84 -15.95 13.58
C ILE A 296 11.98 -17.02 14.66
N GLN A 297 11.07 -17.98 14.73
CA GLN A 297 11.06 -19.04 15.74
C GLN A 297 12.32 -19.90 15.67
N SER A 298 12.74 -20.29 14.47
CA SER A 298 13.92 -21.11 14.21
C SER A 298 15.23 -20.55 14.80
N ARG A 299 15.28 -19.24 15.08
CA ARG A 299 16.42 -18.58 15.72
C ARG A 299 16.49 -18.77 17.23
N PHE A 300 15.35 -19.08 17.87
CA PHE A 300 15.25 -19.24 19.33
C PHE A 300 15.04 -20.69 19.73
N THR A 301 14.37 -21.49 18.89
CA THR A 301 14.09 -22.90 19.15
C THR A 301 13.90 -23.66 17.83
N ASN A 302 14.27 -24.93 17.81
CA ASN A 302 14.03 -25.79 16.64
C ASN A 302 12.50 -26.04 16.51
N PRO A 303 11.86 -25.71 15.38
CA PRO A 303 10.42 -25.91 15.19
C PRO A 303 9.97 -27.36 15.41
N VAL A 304 10.83 -28.33 15.05
CA VAL A 304 10.56 -29.77 15.22
C VAL A 304 10.57 -30.17 16.71
N GLU A 305 11.39 -29.50 17.53
CA GLU A 305 11.49 -29.76 18.97
C GLU A 305 10.43 -29.00 19.78
N ALA A 306 9.96 -27.85 19.27
CA ALA A 306 8.93 -27.03 19.92
C ALA A 306 7.59 -27.78 20.06
N GLY A 307 7.20 -28.54 19.03
CA GLY A 307 6.04 -29.42 19.04
C GLY A 307 4.69 -28.74 19.33
N ALA A 308 3.62 -29.55 19.41
CA ALA A 308 2.25 -29.06 19.59
C ALA A 308 2.00 -28.33 20.93
N ASP A 309 2.83 -28.59 21.95
CA ASP A 309 2.72 -27.91 23.24
C ASP A 309 3.14 -26.45 23.18
N PHE A 310 4.14 -26.11 22.35
CA PHE A 310 4.55 -24.73 22.14
C PHE A 310 3.43 -23.92 21.49
N ASP A 311 2.82 -24.43 20.41
CA ASP A 311 1.71 -23.76 19.73
C ASP A 311 0.52 -23.55 20.67
N ARG A 312 0.22 -24.57 21.48
CA ARG A 312 -0.82 -24.49 22.52
C ARG A 312 -0.52 -23.38 23.52
N ILE A 313 0.71 -23.29 24.03
CA ILE A 313 1.12 -22.25 24.98
C ILE A 313 1.08 -20.86 24.32
N MET A 314 1.69 -20.70 23.14
CA MET A 314 1.77 -19.42 22.44
C MET A 314 0.39 -18.88 22.06
N SER A 315 -0.55 -19.76 21.67
CA SER A 315 -1.93 -19.34 21.36
C SER A 315 -2.60 -18.60 22.53
N THR A 316 -2.29 -18.96 23.78
CA THR A 316 -2.87 -18.32 24.97
C THR A 316 -2.42 -16.87 25.18
N TYR A 317 -1.34 -16.45 24.51
CA TYR A 317 -0.85 -15.07 24.55
C TYR A 317 -1.47 -14.17 23.47
N TRP A 318 -2.28 -14.72 22.55
CA TRP A 318 -2.89 -13.95 21.46
C TRP A 318 -4.03 -13.03 21.94
N SER A 319 -4.77 -13.45 22.97
CA SER A 319 -5.86 -12.68 23.59
C SER A 319 -6.08 -13.13 25.03
N THR A 320 -6.70 -12.28 25.86
CA THR A 320 -7.00 -12.57 27.27
C THR A 320 -7.97 -13.74 27.46
N ASN A 321 -8.65 -14.21 26.40
CA ASN A 321 -9.44 -15.43 26.39
C ASN A 321 -9.41 -16.11 25.01
N THR A 322 -8.26 -16.65 24.63
CA THR A 322 -8.03 -17.23 23.29
C THR A 322 -9.07 -18.28 22.89
N ALA A 323 -9.52 -19.14 23.81
CA ALA A 323 -10.48 -20.19 23.49
C ALA A 323 -11.84 -19.63 23.05
N GLU A 324 -12.37 -18.65 23.79
CA GLU A 324 -13.61 -17.94 23.41
C GLU A 324 -13.43 -17.14 22.11
N PHE A 325 -12.28 -16.49 21.93
CA PHE A 325 -11.98 -15.78 20.70
C PHE A 325 -11.99 -16.71 19.48
N ILE A 326 -11.34 -17.88 19.58
CA ILE A 326 -11.34 -18.89 18.51
C ILE A 326 -12.76 -19.39 18.24
N ALA A 327 -13.52 -19.73 19.29
CA ALA A 327 -14.90 -20.20 19.14
C ALA A 327 -15.77 -19.16 18.41
N ALA A 328 -15.69 -17.89 18.82
CA ALA A 328 -16.40 -16.79 18.15
C ALA A 328 -15.99 -16.65 16.67
N LYS A 329 -14.69 -16.76 16.36
CA LYS A 329 -14.19 -16.70 14.98
C LYS A 329 -14.67 -17.87 14.12
N LEU A 330 -14.81 -19.07 14.70
CA LEU A 330 -15.37 -20.23 14.01
C LEU A 330 -16.87 -20.03 13.72
N GLU A 331 -17.63 -19.47 14.67
CA GLU A 331 -19.04 -19.12 14.44
C GLU A 331 -19.21 -18.05 13.36
N GLU A 332 -18.40 -16.99 13.39
CA GLU A 332 -18.36 -15.95 12.35
C GLU A 332 -18.02 -16.55 10.97
N LYS A 333 -17.08 -17.50 10.92
CA LYS A 333 -16.71 -18.21 9.68
C LYS A 333 -17.88 -19.01 9.12
N GLU A 334 -18.59 -19.78 9.95
CA GLU A 334 -19.76 -20.54 9.51
C GLU A 334 -20.88 -19.62 9.02
N ALA A 335 -21.13 -18.51 9.73
CA ALA A 335 -22.09 -17.50 9.29
C ALA A 335 -21.70 -16.88 7.94
N TYR A 336 -20.41 -16.56 7.74
CA TYR A 336 -19.87 -16.06 6.49
C TYR A 336 -20.05 -17.06 5.34
N ILE A 337 -19.71 -18.33 5.56
CA ILE A 337 -19.91 -19.42 4.58
C ILE A 337 -21.39 -19.54 4.19
N GLY A 338 -22.29 -19.45 5.16
CA GLY A 338 -23.73 -19.45 4.92
C GLY A 338 -24.19 -18.29 4.04
N GLN A 339 -23.71 -17.07 4.30
CA GLN A 339 -24.00 -15.89 3.48
C GLN A 339 -23.45 -16.03 2.05
N LEU A 340 -22.23 -16.55 1.91
CA LEU A 340 -21.61 -16.78 0.60
C LEU A 340 -22.42 -17.78 -0.23
N ARG A 341 -22.78 -18.94 0.35
CA ARG A 341 -23.66 -19.92 -0.31
C ARG A 341 -25.00 -19.30 -0.74
N LYS A 342 -25.63 -18.52 0.14
CA LYS A 342 -26.89 -17.84 -0.17
C LYS A 342 -26.74 -16.88 -1.35
N LYS A 343 -25.65 -16.10 -1.41
CA LYS A 343 -25.39 -15.16 -2.51
C LYS A 343 -25.32 -15.87 -3.86
N PHE A 344 -24.61 -17.01 -3.93
CA PHE A 344 -24.54 -17.82 -5.16
C PHE A 344 -25.87 -18.47 -5.54
N ILE A 345 -26.74 -18.82 -4.56
CA ILE A 345 -28.07 -19.37 -4.85
C ILE A 345 -29.01 -18.30 -5.42
N VAL A 346 -29.02 -17.09 -4.85
CA VAL A 346 -29.90 -16.00 -5.28
C VAL A 346 -29.57 -15.56 -6.71
N GLU A 347 -28.29 -15.31 -6.99
CA GLU A 347 -27.83 -14.86 -8.31
C GLU A 347 -27.93 -15.95 -9.39
N ALA A 348 -28.09 -17.22 -9.00
CA ALA A 348 -28.35 -18.31 -9.94
C ALA A 348 -29.84 -18.47 -10.29
N ALA A 349 -30.73 -17.84 -9.51
CA ALA A 349 -32.17 -17.86 -9.70
C ALA A 349 -32.70 -16.63 -10.46
N GLU A 350 -31.94 -15.54 -10.49
CA GLU A 350 -32.12 -14.35 -11.34
C GLU A 350 -31.50 -14.56 -12.73
#